data_AF-A0A924GY84-F1
#
_entry.id   AF-A0A924GY84-F1
#
_cell.length_a   1.000
_cell.length_b   1.000
_cell.length_c   1.000
_cell.angle_alpha   90.00
_cell.angle_beta   90.00
_cell.angle_gamma   90.00
#
_symmetry.space_group_name_H-M   'P 1'
#
loop_
_entity.id
_entity.type
_entity.pdbx_description
1 polymer ?
#
loop_
_entity_poly.entity_id
_entity_poly.type
_entity_poly.pdbx_seq_one_letter_code
_entity_poly.pdbx_strand_id
1 'polypeptide(L)'
;FKTWQSMLGLPGEPVEWHDGYYLSDIPFDQELPDAAPDEEPEYAELEDRIRDLRPGSVAVRPGEHPFNVPYARRFTQMVFNLGAYQRLLMDDFMRDGGEIEQRDFTHARQIAGLRERTIVNCTGYGAKALFGDKTIVPVRGQTARLIPQPEVDYSLYWRGHNVSMIPRRDGLVVQAQGPHDFNNEDTRVDRALSQDAVRRLATLFA
;
A
#
# COMPACT_ATOMS: atom_id res chain seq x y z
N PHE A 1 -6.25 5.46 -14.92
CA PHE A 1 -5.14 5.29 -15.89
C PHE A 1 -4.75 6.56 -16.64
N LYS A 2 -5.64 7.27 -17.34
CA LYS A 2 -5.24 8.44 -18.16
C LYS A 2 -4.49 9.55 -17.41
N THR A 3 -4.89 9.90 -16.19
CA THR A 3 -4.27 11.00 -15.42
C THR A 3 -2.79 10.80 -15.12
N TRP A 4 -2.30 9.56 -15.09
CA TRP A 4 -0.94 9.22 -14.68
C TRP A 4 -0.03 8.91 -15.86
N GLN A 5 -0.57 8.83 -17.08
CA GLN A 5 0.23 8.54 -18.28
C GLN A 5 1.26 9.62 -18.56
N SER A 6 0.97 10.88 -18.25
CA SER A 6 1.92 12.00 -18.40
C SER A 6 3.09 11.93 -17.41
N MET A 7 3.00 11.08 -16.38
CA MET A 7 4.04 10.93 -15.36
C MET A 7 5.00 9.76 -15.65
N LEU A 8 4.69 8.94 -16.66
CA LEU A 8 5.54 7.84 -17.09
C LEU A 8 6.78 8.38 -17.81
N GLY A 9 7.96 7.87 -17.46
CA GLY A 9 9.24 8.26 -18.07
C GLY A 9 9.77 9.64 -17.67
N LEU A 10 9.13 10.31 -16.70
CA LEU A 10 9.68 11.54 -16.12
C LEU A 10 10.95 11.24 -15.29
N PRO A 11 11.87 12.21 -15.15
CA PRO A 11 13.02 12.08 -14.25
C PRO A 11 12.60 11.71 -12.83
N GLY A 12 13.31 10.76 -12.22
CA GLY A 12 12.97 10.22 -10.90
C GLY A 12 11.80 9.23 -10.90
N GLU A 13 11.19 9.00 -12.07
CA GLU A 13 10.20 7.96 -12.36
C GLU A 13 9.08 7.91 -11.31
N PRO A 14 8.33 9.02 -11.10
CA PRO A 14 7.33 9.12 -10.04
C PRO A 14 6.22 8.08 -10.17
N VAL A 15 5.92 7.65 -11.40
CA VAL A 15 5.01 6.56 -11.73
C VAL A 15 5.69 5.65 -12.74
N GLU A 16 5.62 4.34 -12.50
CA GLU A 16 6.18 3.30 -13.37
C GLU A 16 5.20 2.15 -13.53
N TRP A 17 5.36 1.35 -14.58
CA TRP A 17 4.67 0.08 -14.72
C TRP A 17 5.54 -1.04 -14.17
N HIS A 18 4.95 -1.87 -13.32
CA HIS A 18 5.58 -3.10 -12.84
C HIS A 18 4.64 -4.27 -13.05
N ASP A 19 5.22 -5.42 -13.34
CA ASP A 19 4.54 -6.69 -13.20
C ASP A 19 4.46 -7.07 -11.71
N GLY A 20 3.56 -7.98 -11.40
CA GLY A 20 3.48 -8.60 -10.09
C GLY A 20 2.80 -9.93 -10.16
N TYR A 21 2.94 -10.71 -9.08
CA TYR A 21 2.37 -12.05 -9.00
C TYR A 21 1.52 -12.18 -7.75
N TYR A 22 0.27 -12.60 -7.97
CA TYR A 22 -0.53 -13.22 -6.92
C TYR A 22 -0.12 -14.69 -6.85
N LEU A 23 0.23 -15.14 -5.64
CA LEU A 23 0.66 -16.50 -5.34
C LEU A 23 -0.36 -17.12 -4.37
N SER A 24 -0.65 -18.41 -4.53
CA SER A 24 -1.66 -19.10 -3.70
C SER A 24 -1.33 -20.59 -3.55
N ASP A 25 -1.63 -21.15 -2.39
CA ASP A 25 -1.50 -22.58 -2.11
C ASP A 25 -2.71 -23.38 -2.62
N ILE A 26 -3.83 -22.70 -2.85
CA ILE A 26 -5.08 -23.26 -3.36
C ILE A 26 -5.51 -22.54 -4.66
N PRO A 27 -6.37 -23.14 -5.49
CA PRO A 27 -6.95 -22.46 -6.66
C PRO A 27 -7.56 -21.09 -6.34
N PHE A 28 -7.45 -20.14 -7.28
CA PHE A 28 -7.92 -18.76 -7.09
C PHE A 28 -9.45 -18.60 -7.07
N ASP A 29 -10.19 -19.60 -7.56
CA ASP A 29 -11.64 -19.69 -7.49
C ASP A 29 -12.15 -20.32 -6.18
N GLN A 30 -11.25 -20.85 -5.35
CA GLN A 30 -11.59 -21.37 -4.04
C GLN A 30 -11.43 -20.28 -2.98
N GLU A 31 -12.46 -20.08 -2.15
CA GLU A 31 -12.44 -19.15 -1.02
C GLU A 31 -11.36 -19.51 0.01
N LEU A 32 -10.74 -18.48 0.60
CA LEU A 32 -9.88 -18.69 1.76
C LEU A 32 -10.75 -18.96 2.99
N PRO A 33 -10.24 -19.72 3.98
CA PRO A 33 -10.87 -19.76 5.29
C PRO A 33 -10.97 -18.34 5.86
N ASP A 34 -12.12 -17.99 6.47
CA ASP A 34 -12.28 -16.72 7.16
C ASP A 34 -11.20 -16.57 8.24
N ALA A 35 -10.43 -15.50 8.10
CA ALA A 35 -9.36 -15.14 9.02
C ALA A 35 -9.58 -13.78 9.69
N ALA A 36 -10.70 -13.11 9.39
CA ALA A 36 -11.04 -11.82 10.00
C ALA A 36 -11.24 -12.02 11.52
N PRO A 37 -10.62 -11.20 12.37
CA PRO A 37 -10.94 -11.15 13.79
C PRO A 37 -12.43 -10.80 13.97
N ASP A 38 -13.05 -11.30 15.04
CA ASP A 38 -14.45 -11.02 15.38
C ASP A 38 -14.78 -9.50 15.47
N GLU A 39 -13.77 -8.63 15.61
CA GLU A 39 -13.91 -7.18 15.75
C GLU A 39 -13.74 -6.39 14.44
N GLU A 40 -13.14 -6.98 13.40
CA GLU A 40 -12.94 -6.31 12.11
C GLU A 40 -14.23 -6.33 11.29
N PRO A 41 -14.71 -5.18 10.78
CA PRO A 41 -15.96 -5.14 10.04
C PRO A 41 -15.83 -5.84 8.68
N GLU A 42 -16.96 -6.31 8.16
CA GLU A 42 -17.04 -6.79 6.79
C GLU A 42 -16.75 -5.63 5.81
N TYR A 43 -15.80 -5.85 4.90
CA TYR A 43 -15.46 -4.89 3.86
C TYR A 43 -16.34 -5.07 2.63
N ALA A 44 -16.62 -3.97 1.93
CA ALA A 44 -17.36 -4.04 0.68
C ALA A 44 -16.52 -4.73 -0.41
N GLU A 45 -17.07 -5.77 -1.01
CA GLU A 45 -16.48 -6.47 -2.16
C GLU A 45 -16.68 -5.64 -3.44
N LEU A 46 -15.67 -4.82 -3.78
CA LEU A 46 -15.72 -3.88 -4.90
C LEU A 46 -14.92 -4.32 -6.13
N GLU A 47 -14.18 -5.43 -6.08
CA GLU A 47 -13.26 -5.85 -7.14
C GLU A 47 -13.96 -6.02 -8.50
N ASP A 48 -15.15 -6.61 -8.51
CA ASP A 48 -15.96 -6.80 -9.72
C ASP A 48 -16.42 -5.47 -10.35
N ARG A 49 -16.56 -4.41 -9.56
CA ARG A 49 -16.96 -3.08 -10.03
C ARG A 49 -15.81 -2.30 -10.67
N ILE A 50 -14.57 -2.72 -10.46
CA ILE A 50 -13.37 -2.03 -10.94
C ILE A 50 -12.52 -2.88 -11.88
N ARG A 51 -13.00 -4.08 -12.25
CA ARG A 51 -12.27 -5.03 -13.09
C ARG A 51 -11.92 -4.47 -14.47
N ASP A 52 -12.75 -3.59 -15.02
CA ASP A 52 -12.53 -2.93 -16.31
C ASP A 52 -11.60 -1.71 -16.21
N LEU A 53 -11.27 -1.28 -14.99
CA LEU A 53 -10.38 -0.15 -14.78
C LEU A 53 -8.92 -0.53 -14.95
N ARG A 54 -8.52 -1.80 -14.73
CA ARG A 54 -7.11 -2.25 -14.71
C ARG A 54 -6.88 -3.41 -15.68
N PRO A 55 -5.63 -3.65 -16.14
CA PRO A 55 -5.30 -4.89 -16.83
C PRO A 55 -5.65 -6.11 -15.96
N GLY A 56 -6.36 -7.07 -16.54
CA GLY A 56 -6.71 -8.32 -15.84
C GLY A 56 -5.48 -9.19 -15.60
N SER A 57 -5.48 -9.95 -14.50
CA SER A 57 -4.43 -10.91 -14.20
C SER A 57 -4.55 -12.19 -15.02
N VAL A 58 -3.41 -12.73 -15.45
CA VAL A 58 -3.31 -13.93 -16.30
C VAL A 58 -2.71 -15.07 -15.48
N ALA A 59 -3.29 -16.26 -15.57
CA ALA A 59 -2.72 -17.45 -14.94
C ALA A 59 -1.34 -17.78 -15.54
N VAL A 60 -0.39 -18.14 -14.68
CA VAL A 60 0.95 -18.61 -15.06
C VAL A 60 1.00 -20.11 -14.75
N ARG A 61 1.38 -20.94 -15.73
CA ARG A 61 1.32 -22.39 -15.53
C ARG A 61 2.41 -22.87 -14.57
N PRO A 62 2.21 -24.02 -13.90
CA PRO A 62 3.30 -24.69 -13.19
C PRO A 62 4.52 -24.88 -14.11
N GLY A 63 5.70 -24.47 -13.64
CA GLY A 63 6.94 -24.49 -14.41
C GLY A 63 7.22 -23.23 -15.26
N GLU A 64 6.24 -22.32 -15.41
CA GLU A 64 6.44 -20.99 -16.04
C GLU A 64 6.75 -19.89 -15.00
N HIS A 65 6.82 -20.23 -13.72
CA HIS A 65 7.25 -19.34 -12.63
C HIS A 65 8.22 -20.05 -11.68
N PRO A 66 9.13 -19.31 -11.01
CA PRO A 66 10.13 -19.89 -10.12
C PRO A 66 9.63 -20.11 -8.68
N PHE A 67 8.43 -19.63 -8.35
CA PHE A 67 7.93 -19.64 -6.97
C PHE A 67 7.54 -21.04 -6.49
N ASN A 68 7.87 -21.36 -5.25
CA ASN A 68 7.51 -22.61 -4.56
C ASN A 68 6.05 -22.60 -4.08
N VAL A 69 5.11 -22.43 -5.02
CA VAL A 69 3.65 -22.50 -4.82
C VAL A 69 2.99 -23.17 -6.03
N PRO A 70 1.83 -23.83 -5.87
CA PRO A 70 1.16 -24.50 -6.98
C PRO A 70 0.43 -23.55 -7.95
N TYR A 71 0.04 -22.35 -7.50
CA TYR A 71 -0.76 -21.41 -8.30
C TYR A 71 -0.16 -20.01 -8.31
N ALA A 72 0.02 -19.45 -9.51
CA ALA A 72 0.43 -18.07 -9.72
C ALA A 72 -0.43 -17.37 -10.78
N ARG A 73 -0.71 -16.08 -10.57
CA ARG A 73 -1.27 -15.18 -11.59
C ARG A 73 -0.40 -13.95 -11.72
N ARG A 74 0.00 -13.60 -12.94
CA ARG A 74 0.71 -12.36 -13.23
C ARG A 74 -0.28 -11.24 -13.48
N PHE A 75 -0.05 -10.07 -12.91
CA PHE A 75 -0.77 -8.85 -13.20
C PHE A 75 0.22 -7.73 -13.51
N THR A 76 -0.27 -6.64 -14.06
CA THR A 76 0.53 -5.45 -14.38
C THR A 76 -0.16 -4.25 -13.80
N GLN A 77 0.56 -3.46 -13.01
CA GLN A 77 0.02 -2.28 -12.33
C GLN A 77 0.98 -1.10 -12.38
N MET A 78 0.45 0.10 -12.16
CA MET A 78 1.30 1.27 -11.93
C MET A 78 1.74 1.30 -10.47
N VAL A 79 3.04 1.48 -10.25
CA VAL A 79 3.66 1.69 -8.94
C VAL A 79 4.07 3.15 -8.81
N PHE A 80 3.87 3.70 -7.61
CA PHE A 80 4.15 5.09 -7.30
C PHE A 80 5.40 5.20 -6.44
N ASN A 81 6.45 5.79 -6.98
CA ASN A 81 7.68 6.06 -6.25
C ASN A 81 7.47 7.26 -5.32
N LEU A 82 6.94 6.99 -4.12
CA LEU A 82 6.42 8.02 -3.20
C LEU A 82 7.34 9.23 -3.03
N GLY A 83 8.65 9.04 -2.85
CA GLY A 83 9.57 10.17 -2.68
C GLY A 83 9.69 11.06 -3.91
N ALA A 84 9.71 10.48 -5.11
CA ALA A 84 9.72 11.24 -6.37
C ALA A 84 8.35 11.86 -6.66
N TYR A 85 7.28 11.11 -6.43
CA TYR A 85 5.91 11.57 -6.63
C TYR A 85 5.54 12.73 -5.70
N GLN A 86 5.91 12.66 -4.41
CA GLN A 86 5.69 13.75 -3.45
C GLN A 86 6.46 15.02 -3.84
N ARG A 87 7.73 14.89 -4.26
CA ARG A 87 8.50 16.04 -4.74
C ARG A 87 7.84 16.68 -5.96
N LEU A 88 7.43 15.88 -6.94
CA LEU A 88 6.71 16.37 -8.12
C LEU A 88 5.47 17.19 -7.72
N LEU A 89 4.62 16.63 -6.86
CA LEU A 89 3.39 17.31 -6.42
C LEU A 89 3.67 18.60 -5.64
N MET A 90 4.71 18.60 -4.79
CA MET A 90 5.09 19.79 -4.02
C MET A 90 5.72 20.85 -4.92
N ASP A 91 6.59 20.48 -5.86
CA ASP A 91 7.20 21.40 -6.81
C ASP A 91 6.14 22.06 -7.69
N ASP A 92 5.15 21.30 -8.16
CA ASP A 92 4.02 21.83 -8.91
C ASP A 92 3.18 22.79 -8.05
N PHE A 93 2.86 22.41 -6.81
CA PHE A 93 2.12 23.27 -5.87
C PHE A 93 2.85 24.60 -5.60
N MET A 94 4.15 24.55 -5.30
CA MET A 94 4.94 25.76 -5.04
C MET A 94 5.11 26.63 -6.29
N ARG A 95 5.30 26.00 -7.47
CA ARG A 95 5.41 26.72 -8.75
C ARG A 95 4.14 27.47 -9.10
N ASP A 96 2.98 26.92 -8.75
CA ASP A 96 1.67 27.53 -8.98
C ASP A 96 1.30 28.56 -7.89
N GLY A 97 2.25 28.93 -7.01
CA GLY A 97 2.10 29.97 -6.00
C GLY A 97 1.55 29.48 -4.66
N GLY A 98 1.53 28.16 -4.43
CA GLY A 98 1.19 27.57 -3.14
C GLY A 98 2.19 27.96 -2.04
N GLU A 99 1.71 28.06 -0.81
CA GLU A 99 2.50 28.36 0.38
C GLU A 99 2.36 27.23 1.40
N ILE A 100 3.45 26.89 2.09
CA ILE A 100 3.45 25.88 3.15
C ILE A 100 3.68 26.59 4.49
N GLU A 101 2.67 26.57 5.35
CA GLU A 101 2.76 27.03 6.74
C GLU A 101 2.75 25.83 7.69
N GLN A 102 3.77 25.73 8.55
CA GLN A 102 3.75 24.78 9.66
C GLN A 102 2.93 25.37 10.81
N ARG A 103 1.83 24.70 11.16
CA ARG A 103 0.93 25.12 12.24
C ARG A 103 0.26 23.90 12.86
N ASP A 104 0.28 23.84 14.19
CA ASP A 104 -0.38 22.79 14.95
C ASP A 104 -1.78 23.21 15.39
N PHE A 105 -2.75 22.32 15.17
CA PHE A 105 -4.11 22.46 15.67
C PHE A 105 -4.36 21.38 16.72
N THR A 106 -4.66 21.80 17.94
CA THR A 106 -5.03 20.90 19.05
C THR A 106 -6.55 20.84 19.25
N HIS A 107 -7.31 21.71 18.58
CA HIS A 107 -8.78 21.69 18.60
C HIS A 107 -9.38 22.33 17.35
N ALA A 108 -10.44 21.72 16.80
CA ALA A 108 -11.15 22.21 15.61
C ALA A 108 -11.55 23.70 15.63
N ARG A 109 -11.83 24.30 16.80
CA ARG A 109 -12.20 25.73 16.92
C ARG A 109 -11.10 26.68 16.42
N GLN A 110 -9.85 26.24 16.44
CA GLN A 110 -8.71 27.03 15.98
C GLN A 110 -8.74 27.25 14.45
N ILE A 111 -9.47 26.39 13.71
CA ILE A 111 -9.66 26.52 12.25
C ILE A 111 -10.44 27.81 11.93
N ALA A 112 -11.34 28.25 12.80
CA ALA A 112 -12.08 29.50 12.62
C ALA A 112 -11.18 30.76 12.69
N GLY A 113 -9.94 30.62 13.17
CA GLY A 113 -8.94 31.69 13.16
C GLY A 113 -8.17 31.81 11.83
N LEU A 114 -8.39 30.89 10.89
CA LEU A 114 -7.79 30.96 9.56
C LEU A 114 -8.44 32.07 8.72
N ARG A 115 -7.63 32.74 7.90
CA ARG A 115 -8.09 33.80 6.99
C ARG A 115 -8.70 33.23 5.70
N GLU A 116 -8.41 31.98 5.42
CA GLU A 116 -8.78 31.24 4.22
C GLU A 116 -10.30 30.97 4.21
N ARG A 117 -10.96 31.25 3.08
CA ARG A 117 -12.42 31.14 2.95
C ARG A 117 -12.92 29.71 2.80
N THR A 118 -12.05 28.81 2.35
CA THR A 118 -12.36 27.42 2.06
C THR A 118 -11.28 26.55 2.66
N ILE A 119 -11.71 25.56 3.45
CA ILE A 119 -10.83 24.61 4.11
C ILE A 119 -11.11 23.23 3.54
N VAL A 120 -10.07 22.56 3.05
CA VAL A 120 -10.12 21.15 2.66
C VAL A 120 -9.46 20.35 3.79
N ASN A 121 -10.24 19.52 4.48
CA ASN A 121 -9.74 18.72 5.60
C ASN A 121 -9.06 17.44 5.09
N CYS A 122 -7.73 17.38 5.19
CA CYS A 122 -6.92 16.23 4.81
C CYS A 122 -6.09 15.67 6.01
N THR A 123 -6.58 15.77 7.25
CA THR A 123 -5.81 15.38 8.44
C THR A 123 -5.68 13.88 8.67
N GLY A 124 -6.30 13.04 7.83
CA GLY A 124 -6.25 11.58 7.95
C GLY A 124 -6.61 11.11 9.36
N TYR A 125 -5.78 10.22 9.92
CA TYR A 125 -5.94 9.71 11.29
C TYR A 125 -6.05 10.81 12.36
N GLY A 126 -5.43 11.97 12.14
CA GLY A 126 -5.50 13.12 13.05
C GLY A 126 -6.91 13.68 13.25
N ALA A 127 -7.86 13.40 12.35
CA ALA A 127 -9.25 13.83 12.51
C ALA A 127 -9.92 13.22 13.76
N LYS A 128 -9.51 12.01 14.16
CA LYS A 128 -9.96 11.35 15.40
C LYS A 128 -9.73 12.25 16.62
N ALA A 129 -8.53 12.82 16.73
CA ALA A 129 -8.17 13.70 17.82
C ALA A 129 -8.70 15.13 17.61
N LEU A 130 -8.57 15.69 16.40
CA LEU A 130 -8.87 17.10 16.13
C LEU A 130 -10.37 17.42 16.12
N PHE A 131 -11.18 16.51 15.61
CA PHE A 131 -12.63 16.66 15.45
C PHE A 131 -13.45 15.70 16.34
N GLY A 132 -12.79 14.82 17.09
CA GLY A 132 -13.49 13.81 17.90
C GLY A 132 -14.17 12.73 17.07
N ASP A 133 -13.72 12.49 15.83
CA ASP A 133 -14.29 11.48 14.95
C ASP A 133 -13.90 10.07 15.40
N LYS A 134 -14.77 9.46 16.23
CA LYS A 134 -14.58 8.11 16.78
C LYS A 134 -14.88 7.00 15.78
N THR A 135 -15.32 7.32 14.56
CA THR A 135 -15.55 6.31 13.51
C THR A 135 -14.26 5.88 12.85
N ILE A 136 -13.17 6.65 13.01
CA ILE A 136 -11.86 6.33 12.48
C ILE A 136 -11.18 5.27 13.37
N VAL A 137 -11.00 4.09 12.80
CA VAL A 137 -10.28 2.97 13.41
C VAL A 137 -8.92 2.81 12.71
N PRO A 138 -7.80 2.80 13.45
CA PRO A 138 -6.49 2.57 12.87
C PRO A 138 -6.30 1.09 12.52
N VAL A 139 -5.69 0.83 11.37
CA VAL A 139 -5.15 -0.49 11.02
C VAL A 139 -3.64 -0.35 10.95
N ARG A 140 -2.95 -1.00 11.88
CA ARG A 140 -1.49 -0.94 11.97
C ARG A 140 -0.87 -1.65 10.77
N GLY A 141 0.23 -1.11 10.27
CA GLY A 141 0.99 -1.71 9.18
C GLY A 141 2.47 -1.54 9.41
N GLN A 142 3.16 -2.63 9.75
CA GLN A 142 4.61 -2.61 9.91
C GLN A 142 5.29 -3.18 8.66
N THR A 143 6.30 -2.47 8.16
CA THR A 143 7.10 -2.90 7.00
C THR A 143 8.52 -3.24 7.42
N ALA A 144 9.08 -4.29 6.81
CA ALA A 144 10.53 -4.52 6.76
C ALA A 144 11.07 -3.88 5.47
N ARG A 145 12.16 -3.13 5.57
CA ARG A 145 12.82 -2.50 4.42
C ARG A 145 14.21 -3.09 4.25
N LEU A 146 14.36 -3.92 3.23
CA LEU A 146 15.65 -4.48 2.86
C LEU A 146 16.38 -3.53 1.91
N ILE A 147 17.67 -3.80 1.66
CA ILE A 147 18.45 -3.05 0.68
C ILE A 147 17.77 -3.08 -0.70
N PRO A 148 17.84 -1.99 -1.48
CA PRO A 148 17.32 -1.99 -2.84
C PRO A 148 17.99 -3.07 -3.70
N GLN A 149 17.19 -3.72 -4.55
CA GLN A 149 17.64 -4.70 -5.53
C GLN A 149 17.02 -4.31 -6.88
N PRO A 150 17.72 -3.50 -7.70
CA PRO A 150 17.18 -3.00 -8.98
C PRO A 150 16.78 -4.10 -9.97
N GLU A 151 17.37 -5.29 -9.84
CA GLU A 151 17.04 -6.49 -10.60
C GLU A 151 15.70 -7.13 -10.21
N VAL A 152 15.13 -6.75 -9.06
CA VAL A 152 13.79 -7.18 -8.64
C VAL A 152 12.80 -6.10 -9.01
N ASP A 153 12.12 -6.29 -10.13
CA ASP A 153 11.20 -5.33 -10.74
C ASP A 153 9.72 -5.79 -10.73
N TYR A 154 9.39 -6.76 -9.86
CA TYR A 154 8.03 -7.28 -9.72
C TYR A 154 7.55 -7.28 -8.27
N SER A 155 6.24 -7.09 -8.06
CA SER A 155 5.61 -7.25 -6.74
C SER A 155 5.17 -8.69 -6.49
N LEU A 156 5.12 -9.10 -5.21
CA LEU A 156 4.55 -10.37 -4.79
C LEU A 156 3.43 -10.16 -3.77
N TYR A 157 2.36 -10.94 -3.91
CA TYR A 157 1.26 -11.02 -2.97
C TYR A 157 0.95 -12.50 -2.73
N TRP A 158 1.24 -13.00 -1.53
CA TRP A 158 0.96 -14.39 -1.15
C TRP A 158 -0.38 -14.49 -0.43
N ARG A 159 -1.39 -14.88 -1.22
CA ARG A 159 -2.77 -15.09 -0.79
C ARG A 159 -2.83 -16.20 0.27
N GLY A 160 -3.62 -16.00 1.32
CA GLY A 160 -3.75 -16.92 2.46
C GLY A 160 -2.66 -16.75 3.52
N HIS A 161 -1.58 -16.05 3.18
CA HIS A 161 -0.47 -15.74 4.08
C HIS A 161 -0.43 -14.27 4.48
N ASN A 162 -1.11 -13.40 3.73
CA ASN A 162 -1.10 -11.95 3.93
C ASN A 162 0.31 -11.36 3.92
N VAL A 163 1.22 -11.96 3.15
CA VAL A 163 2.58 -11.48 2.94
C VAL A 163 2.66 -10.83 1.58
N SER A 164 3.25 -9.64 1.52
CA SER A 164 3.53 -8.94 0.27
C SER A 164 4.96 -8.43 0.23
N MET A 165 5.47 -8.30 -0.99
CA MET A 165 6.73 -7.64 -1.28
C MET A 165 6.53 -6.66 -2.44
N ILE A 166 7.03 -5.45 -2.27
CA ILE A 166 6.97 -4.39 -3.27
C ILE A 166 8.38 -3.86 -3.50
N PRO A 167 8.92 -3.94 -4.72
CA PRO A 167 10.19 -3.32 -5.04
C PRO A 167 10.03 -1.81 -5.05
N ARG A 168 10.99 -1.13 -4.42
CA ARG A 168 11.12 0.32 -4.52
C ARG A 168 12.56 0.67 -4.75
N ARG A 169 12.77 1.81 -5.40
CA ARG A 169 14.09 2.38 -5.65
C ARG A 169 14.89 2.64 -4.37
N ASP A 170 14.18 2.86 -3.27
CA ASP A 170 14.75 3.16 -1.96
C ASP A 170 14.78 1.96 -1.00
N GLY A 171 14.29 0.78 -1.43
CA GLY A 171 14.41 -0.47 -0.69
C GLY A 171 13.35 -1.48 -1.07
N LEU A 172 13.64 -2.77 -0.86
CA LEU A 172 12.62 -3.81 -1.01
C LEU A 172 11.73 -3.80 0.23
N VAL A 173 10.44 -3.50 0.06
CA VAL A 173 9.48 -3.45 1.16
C VAL A 173 8.80 -4.80 1.28
N VAL A 174 8.84 -5.38 2.48
CA VAL A 174 8.13 -6.61 2.83
C VAL A 174 7.16 -6.32 3.96
N GLN A 175 5.93 -6.77 3.83
CA GLN A 175 4.89 -6.59 4.84
C GLN A 175 4.17 -7.92 5.06
N ALA A 176 3.82 -8.20 6.31
CA ALA A 176 2.82 -9.19 6.66
C ALA A 176 1.70 -8.48 7.43
N GLN A 177 0.45 -8.83 7.14
CA GLN A 177 -0.71 -8.36 7.90
C GLN A 177 -1.26 -9.51 8.75
N GLY A 178 -1.83 -9.18 9.89
CA GLY A 178 -2.47 -10.18 10.75
C GLY A 178 -3.51 -9.62 11.72
N PRO A 179 -4.13 -10.51 12.51
CA PRO A 179 -5.23 -10.15 13.42
C PRO A 179 -4.93 -9.04 14.43
N HIS A 180 -3.66 -8.78 14.71
CA HIS A 180 -3.20 -7.78 15.68
C HIS A 180 -3.11 -6.37 15.09
N ASP A 181 -3.39 -6.19 13.80
CA ASP A 181 -3.28 -4.91 13.12
C ASP A 181 -4.53 -4.05 13.28
N PHE A 182 -5.72 -4.65 13.30
CA PHE A 182 -6.98 -3.94 13.43
C PHE A 182 -7.10 -3.26 14.80
N ASN A 183 -7.58 -2.01 14.82
CA ASN A 183 -7.76 -1.18 16.01
C ASN A 183 -6.48 -1.05 16.88
N ASN A 184 -5.32 -1.06 16.24
CA ASN A 184 -4.04 -1.01 16.94
C ASN A 184 -3.32 0.33 16.69
N GLU A 185 -3.13 1.09 17.77
CA GLU A 185 -2.47 2.41 17.76
C GLU A 185 -0.96 2.35 18.11
N ASP A 186 -0.41 1.17 18.37
CA ASP A 186 0.98 1.03 18.80
C ASP A 186 1.96 1.36 17.66
N THR A 187 2.75 2.42 17.88
CA THR A 187 3.75 2.91 16.93
C THR A 187 5.13 2.29 17.13
N ARG A 188 5.31 1.45 18.17
CA ARG A 188 6.59 0.77 18.42
C ARG A 188 6.84 -0.28 17.35
N VAL A 189 8.10 -0.39 16.93
CA VAL A 189 8.55 -1.39 15.97
C VAL A 189 8.80 -2.72 16.69
N ASP A 190 8.17 -3.79 16.22
CA ASP A 190 8.48 -5.16 16.65
C ASP A 190 9.35 -5.84 15.60
N ARG A 191 10.66 -5.92 15.87
CA ARG A 191 11.62 -6.53 14.95
C ARG A 191 11.29 -7.99 14.61
N ALA A 192 10.66 -8.75 15.52
CA ALA A 192 10.35 -10.15 15.28
C ALA A 192 9.32 -10.30 14.14
N LEU A 193 8.30 -9.45 14.09
CA LEU A 193 7.30 -9.42 13.01
C LEU A 193 7.95 -9.16 11.64
N SER A 194 8.85 -8.18 11.57
CA SER A 194 9.57 -7.87 10.32
C SER A 194 10.46 -9.03 9.87
N GLN A 195 11.14 -9.71 10.81
CA GLN A 195 11.97 -10.86 10.48
C GLN A 195 11.13 -12.07 10.04
N ASP A 196 9.99 -12.30 10.70
CA ASP A 196 9.06 -13.35 10.31
C ASP A 196 8.52 -13.13 8.88
N ALA A 197 8.06 -11.92 8.57
CA ALA A 197 7.59 -11.59 7.22
C ALA A 197 8.65 -11.88 6.14
N VAL A 198 9.92 -11.54 6.41
CA VAL A 198 11.04 -11.82 5.49
C VAL A 198 11.34 -13.32 5.39
N ARG A 199 11.31 -14.07 6.50
CA ARG A 199 11.52 -15.53 6.48
C ARG A 199 10.43 -16.24 5.70
N ARG A 200 9.17 -15.83 5.87
CA ARG A 200 8.02 -16.36 5.11
C ARG A 200 8.13 -16.02 3.62
N LEU A 201 8.49 -14.79 3.27
CA LEU A 201 8.76 -14.43 1.87
C LEU A 201 9.86 -15.33 1.27
N ALA A 202 10.92 -15.62 2.02
CA ALA A 202 12.04 -16.42 1.53
C ALA A 202 11.64 -17.87 1.18
N THR A 203 10.61 -18.45 1.83
CA THR A 203 10.16 -19.82 1.50
C THR A 203 9.58 -19.94 0.10
N LEU A 204 9.15 -18.83 -0.51
CA LEU A 204 8.68 -18.82 -1.90
C LEU A 204 9.79 -19.09 -2.92
N PHE A 205 11.06 -19.05 -2.51
CA PHE A 205 12.23 -19.22 -3.38
C PHE A 205 13.12 -20.41 -3.00
N ALA A 206 12.74 -21.17 -1.97
CA ALA A 206 13.50 -22.28 -1.41
C ALA A 206 13.00 -23.64 -1.90
#